data_AF-A0A1Q7ZK80-F1
#
_entry.id   AF-A0A1Q7ZK80-F1
#
_cell.length_a   1.000
_cell.length_b   1.000
_cell.length_c   1.000
_cell.angle_alpha   90.00
_cell.angle_beta   90.00
_cell.angle_gamma   90.00
#
_symmetry.space_group_name_H-M   'P 1'
#
loop_
_entity.id
_entity.type
_entity.pdbx_description
1 polymer ?
#
loop_
_entity_poly.entity_id
_entity_poly.type
_entity_poly.pdbx_seq_one_letter_code
_entity_poly.pdbx_strand_id
1 'polypeptide(L)'
;MLFDGWYNAVRFGSPLDSGLSLAKQPAFLEPQRALGVFSLRHLSSNLDYFLWHLPTTGGNPPLVLRPDGMGLSVFITSPGLLLATKADWKDPVLRGAALTALLVLLPSLVFFGGGWYQLGFRYWLDALPFIMLPVASGARHGVGGGWKALIAFGALVSVWGMYSFMNVPIPPPQ
;
A
#
# COMPACT_ATOMS: atom_id res chain seq x y z
N MET A 1 -7.18 -17.67 -16.59
CA MET A 1 -6.09 -18.66 -16.54
C MET A 1 -5.70 -19.18 -17.92
N LEU A 2 -6.56 -19.89 -18.67
CA LEU A 2 -6.18 -20.41 -20.01
C LEU A 2 -5.93 -19.29 -21.05
N PHE A 3 -6.78 -18.26 -21.06
CA PHE A 3 -6.61 -17.09 -21.91
C PHE A 3 -5.32 -16.32 -21.57
N ASP A 4 -5.07 -16.04 -20.29
CA ASP A 4 -3.87 -15.31 -19.83
C ASP A 4 -2.59 -16.06 -20.19
N GLY A 5 -2.57 -17.38 -20.00
CA GLY A 5 -1.43 -18.22 -20.38
C GLY A 5 -1.19 -18.21 -21.89
N TRP A 6 -2.23 -18.34 -22.71
CA TRP A 6 -2.08 -18.22 -24.16
C TRP A 6 -1.58 -16.83 -24.58
N TYR A 7 -2.17 -15.77 -24.02
CA TYR A 7 -1.77 -14.39 -24.29
C TYR A 7 -0.30 -14.14 -23.94
N ASN A 8 0.13 -14.60 -22.77
CA ASN A 8 1.51 -14.51 -22.33
C ASN A 8 2.46 -15.31 -23.23
N ALA A 9 2.07 -16.52 -23.64
CA ALA A 9 2.85 -17.33 -24.56
C ALA A 9 3.06 -16.65 -25.92
N VAL A 10 2.02 -16.02 -26.47
CA VAL A 10 2.10 -15.28 -27.74
C VAL A 10 2.97 -14.03 -27.61
N ARG A 11 2.89 -13.31 -26.48
CA ARG A 11 3.55 -12.01 -26.31
C ARG A 11 4.99 -12.10 -25.78
N PHE A 12 5.26 -13.07 -24.90
CA PHE A 12 6.51 -13.20 -24.15
C PHE A 12 7.21 -14.54 -24.37
N GLY A 13 6.61 -15.45 -25.15
CA GLY A 13 7.19 -16.76 -25.48
C GLY A 13 6.99 -17.83 -24.40
N SER A 14 6.34 -17.49 -23.28
CA SER A 14 6.02 -18.44 -22.20
C SER A 14 4.67 -18.12 -21.57
N PRO A 15 3.81 -19.11 -21.27
CA PRO A 15 2.51 -18.87 -20.63
C PRO A 15 2.63 -18.37 -19.19
N LEU A 16 3.78 -18.58 -18.55
CA LEU A 16 4.06 -18.14 -17.18
C LEU A 16 4.80 -16.79 -17.12
N ASP A 17 5.27 -16.27 -18.25
CA ASP A 17 5.91 -14.98 -18.29
C ASP A 17 4.86 -13.87 -18.40
N SER A 18 4.73 -13.07 -17.35
CA SER A 18 3.81 -11.93 -17.29
C SER A 18 4.38 -10.66 -17.96
N GLY A 19 5.64 -10.69 -18.41
CA GLY A 19 6.35 -9.53 -18.93
C GLY A 19 6.73 -8.50 -17.88
N LEU A 20 6.49 -8.78 -16.59
CA LEU A 20 6.84 -7.87 -15.48
C LEU A 20 8.36 -7.63 -15.39
N SER A 21 9.17 -8.60 -15.78
CA SER A 21 10.63 -8.47 -15.89
C SER A 21 11.05 -7.45 -16.95
N LEU A 22 10.26 -7.33 -18.03
CA LEU A 22 10.52 -6.48 -19.20
C LEU A 22 9.95 -5.06 -19.05
N ALA A 23 9.12 -4.81 -18.02
CA ALA A 23 8.51 -3.52 -17.80
C ALA A 23 9.58 -2.45 -17.60
N LYS A 24 9.52 -1.33 -18.34
CA LYS A 24 10.42 -0.20 -18.09
C LYS A 24 10.14 0.37 -16.70
N GLN A 25 11.17 0.45 -15.86
CA GLN A 25 11.07 1.10 -14.55
C GLN A 25 12.22 2.12 -14.42
N PRO A 26 12.11 3.03 -13.45
CA PRO A 26 13.24 3.87 -13.06
C PRO A 26 14.47 3.03 -12.67
N ALA A 27 15.67 3.55 -12.98
CA ALA A 27 16.93 2.85 -12.76
C ALA A 27 17.16 2.44 -11.30
N PHE A 28 16.65 3.20 -10.34
CA PHE A 28 16.83 2.89 -8.91
C PHE A 28 16.05 1.64 -8.45
N LEU A 29 15.07 1.14 -9.23
CA LEU A 29 14.34 -0.11 -8.94
C LEU A 29 14.99 -1.35 -9.56
N GLU A 30 16.01 -1.18 -10.40
CA GLU A 30 16.72 -2.30 -11.05
C GLU A 30 17.42 -3.22 -10.03
N PRO A 31 18.09 -2.72 -8.95
CA PRO A 31 18.65 -3.58 -7.92
C PRO A 31 17.59 -4.45 -7.23
N GLN A 32 16.40 -3.89 -6.95
CA GLN A 32 15.29 -4.63 -6.34
C GLN A 32 14.73 -5.66 -7.31
N ARG A 33 14.57 -5.32 -8.60
CA ARG A 33 14.11 -6.29 -9.59
C ARG A 33 15.10 -7.43 -9.79
N ALA A 34 16.41 -7.16 -9.71
CA ALA A 34 17.46 -8.17 -9.81
C ALA A 34 17.38 -9.24 -8.70
N LEU A 35 16.76 -8.92 -7.55
CA LEU A 35 16.47 -9.89 -6.48
C LEU A 35 15.27 -10.81 -6.80
N GLY A 36 14.61 -10.60 -7.93
CA GLY A 36 13.40 -11.28 -8.38
C GLY A 36 12.17 -10.38 -8.30
N VAL A 37 11.23 -10.57 -9.25
CA VAL A 37 9.93 -9.87 -9.28
C VAL A 37 9.14 -10.13 -7.99
N PHE A 38 9.16 -11.37 -7.52
CA PHE A 38 8.65 -11.77 -6.21
C PHE A 38 9.78 -12.39 -5.39
N SER A 39 10.06 -11.81 -4.22
CA SER A 39 11.16 -12.24 -3.35
C SER A 39 10.85 -11.90 -1.91
N LEU A 40 11.16 -12.81 -0.98
CA LEU A 40 11.05 -12.55 0.46
C LEU A 40 11.96 -11.42 0.93
N ARG A 41 13.00 -11.08 0.14
CA ARG A 41 13.88 -9.94 0.43
C ARG A 41 13.16 -8.59 0.38
N HIS A 42 12.05 -8.50 -0.35
CA HIS A 42 11.22 -7.28 -0.44
C HIS A 42 10.30 -7.10 0.76
N LEU A 43 10.08 -8.16 1.55
CA LEU A 43 9.12 -8.16 2.64
C LEU A 43 9.46 -7.11 3.68
N SER A 44 10.72 -6.98 4.08
CA SER A 44 11.11 -6.03 5.13
C SER A 44 10.87 -4.58 4.74
N SER A 45 11.30 -4.17 3.54
CA SER A 45 11.11 -2.80 3.04
C SER A 45 9.63 -2.49 2.81
N ASN A 46 8.87 -3.43 2.23
CA ASN A 46 7.45 -3.22 1.99
C ASN A 46 6.63 -3.18 3.27
N LEU A 47 7.02 -3.97 4.28
CA LEU A 47 6.40 -3.95 5.59
C LEU A 47 6.69 -2.63 6.33
N ASP A 48 7.90 -2.08 6.17
CA ASP A 48 8.23 -0.74 6.65
C ASP A 48 7.31 0.30 6.00
N TYR A 49 7.26 0.35 4.65
CA TYR A 49 6.37 1.26 3.91
C TYR A 49 4.90 1.14 4.28
N PHE A 50 4.45 -0.09 4.57
CA PHE A 50 3.07 -0.36 4.93
C PHE A 50 2.74 0.04 6.37
N LEU A 51 3.58 -0.29 7.35
CA LEU A 51 3.26 -0.16 8.78
C LEU A 51 3.95 1.02 9.47
N TRP A 52 5.22 1.27 9.19
CA TRP A 52 6.07 2.09 10.07
C TRP A 52 6.62 3.34 9.43
N HIS A 53 6.56 3.44 8.11
CA HIS A 53 7.19 4.54 7.40
C HIS A 53 6.53 5.88 7.74
N LEU A 54 7.37 6.82 8.19
CA LEU A 54 7.00 8.14 8.69
C LEU A 54 7.34 9.22 7.65
N PRO A 55 6.69 10.39 7.72
CA PRO A 55 7.07 11.49 6.84
C PRO A 55 8.47 11.98 7.21
N THR A 56 9.24 12.36 6.21
CA THR A 56 10.60 12.88 6.41
C THR A 56 10.55 14.39 6.59
N THR A 57 11.56 14.95 7.24
CA THR A 57 11.80 16.39 7.26
C THR A 57 12.83 16.72 6.18
N GLY A 58 12.60 17.80 5.44
CA GLY A 58 13.61 18.29 4.50
C GLY A 58 13.09 19.35 3.54
N GLY A 59 14.01 20.03 2.87
CA GLY A 59 13.72 21.17 2.00
C GLY A 59 14.19 22.49 2.59
N ASN A 60 13.72 23.60 2.02
CA ASN A 60 13.96 24.95 2.53
C ASN A 60 12.59 25.59 2.79
N PRO A 61 12.12 25.72 4.06
CA PRO A 61 12.87 25.53 5.31
C PRO A 61 13.05 24.05 5.74
N PRO A 62 14.11 23.73 6.50
CA PRO A 62 14.59 22.36 6.74
C PRO A 62 13.73 21.50 7.68
N LEU A 63 12.71 22.07 8.33
CA LEU A 63 11.88 21.38 9.34
C LEU A 63 10.45 21.11 8.87
N VAL A 64 10.16 21.30 7.58
CA VAL A 64 8.83 21.00 7.02
C VAL A 64 8.72 19.50 6.79
N LEU A 65 7.65 18.90 7.34
CA LEU A 65 7.28 17.52 7.07
C LEU A 65 6.87 17.38 5.60
N ARG A 66 7.35 16.32 4.95
CA ARG A 66 6.99 15.96 3.58
C ARG A 66 7.00 14.45 3.36
N PRO A 67 6.18 13.92 2.43
CA PRO A 67 6.35 12.55 1.95
C PRO A 67 7.65 12.44 1.15
N ASP A 68 8.36 11.33 1.29
CA ASP A 68 9.57 11.03 0.53
C ASP A 68 9.27 10.29 -0.80
N GLY A 69 7.99 9.96 -1.04
CA GLY A 69 7.53 9.25 -2.22
C GLY A 69 7.68 7.72 -2.16
N MET A 70 8.30 7.16 -1.12
CA MET A 70 8.45 5.71 -0.96
C MET A 70 7.19 5.07 -0.39
N GLY A 71 6.47 5.82 0.42
CA GLY A 71 5.19 5.43 1.01
C GLY A 71 5.01 6.11 2.35
N LEU A 72 3.84 5.93 2.95
CA LEU A 72 3.56 6.40 4.30
C LEU A 72 2.67 5.35 4.94
N SER A 73 2.93 5.10 6.22
CA SER A 73 2.20 4.11 7.00
C SER A 73 0.69 4.23 6.80
N VAL A 74 0.03 3.08 6.66
CA VAL A 74 -1.44 3.00 6.59
C VAL A 74 -2.10 3.48 7.88
N PHE A 75 -1.38 3.44 9.01
CA PHE A 75 -1.87 4.03 10.26
C PHE A 75 -1.88 5.55 10.24
N ILE A 76 -1.11 6.19 9.36
CA ILE A 76 -1.10 7.65 9.19
C ILE A 76 -2.06 8.06 8.08
N THR A 77 -2.01 7.37 6.95
CA THR A 77 -2.84 7.70 5.78
C THR A 77 -4.30 7.28 5.94
N SER A 78 -4.59 6.25 6.73
CA SER A 78 -5.94 5.71 6.90
C SER A 78 -6.20 5.11 8.31
N PRO A 79 -5.95 5.85 9.41
CA PRO A 79 -6.17 5.33 10.77
C PRO A 79 -7.62 4.93 11.05
N GLY A 80 -8.59 5.44 10.29
CA GLY A 80 -9.99 4.99 10.38
C GLY A 80 -10.18 3.49 10.13
N LEU A 81 -9.28 2.84 9.39
CA LEU A 81 -9.32 1.38 9.16
C LEU A 81 -9.12 0.58 10.44
N LEU A 82 -8.56 1.19 11.51
CA LEU A 82 -8.48 0.56 12.83
C LEU A 82 -9.87 0.27 13.43
N LEU A 83 -10.97 0.82 12.89
CA LEU A 83 -12.33 0.41 13.25
C LEU A 83 -12.57 -1.09 13.06
N ALA A 84 -11.83 -1.74 12.15
CA ALA A 84 -11.87 -3.19 11.98
C ALA A 84 -11.62 -3.95 13.29
N THR A 85 -10.82 -3.39 14.21
CA THR A 85 -10.56 -4.02 15.53
C THR A 85 -11.82 -4.18 16.38
N LYS A 86 -12.86 -3.37 16.11
CA LYS A 86 -14.16 -3.42 16.79
C LYS A 86 -15.19 -4.31 16.09
N ALA A 87 -14.79 -5.01 15.03
CA ALA A 87 -15.68 -5.92 14.30
C ALA A 87 -16.20 -7.05 15.20
N ASP A 88 -17.33 -7.66 14.82
CA ASP A 88 -17.82 -8.86 15.50
C ASP A 88 -17.08 -10.09 14.98
N TRP A 89 -15.88 -10.34 15.50
CA TRP A 89 -15.04 -11.45 15.07
C TRP A 89 -15.61 -12.85 15.33
N LYS A 90 -16.80 -12.96 15.98
CA LYS A 90 -17.54 -14.23 16.03
C LYS A 90 -18.11 -14.60 14.67
N ASP A 91 -18.41 -13.62 13.83
CA ASP A 91 -18.89 -13.84 12.46
C ASP A 91 -17.78 -14.48 11.59
N PRO A 92 -17.99 -15.70 11.05
CA PRO A 92 -17.04 -16.33 10.14
C PRO A 92 -16.81 -15.56 8.85
N VAL A 93 -17.79 -14.79 8.37
CA VAL A 93 -17.66 -13.98 7.14
C VAL A 93 -16.61 -12.89 7.35
N LEU A 94 -16.61 -12.22 8.50
CA LEU A 94 -15.62 -11.17 8.79
C LEU A 94 -14.22 -11.72 8.95
N ARG A 95 -14.08 -12.92 9.54
CA ARG A 95 -12.80 -13.64 9.61
C ARG A 95 -12.31 -14.06 8.24
N GLY A 96 -13.20 -14.59 7.40
CA GLY A 96 -12.90 -14.93 6.01
C GLY A 96 -12.48 -13.71 5.20
N ALA A 97 -13.14 -12.56 5.39
CA ALA A 97 -12.79 -11.30 4.76
C ALA A 97 -11.40 -10.82 5.20
N ALA A 98 -11.10 -10.82 6.50
CA ALA A 98 -9.78 -10.44 7.00
C ALA A 98 -8.67 -11.39 6.50
N LEU A 99 -8.94 -12.69 6.45
CA LEU A 99 -8.02 -13.67 5.87
C LEU A 99 -7.81 -13.41 4.37
N THR A 100 -8.88 -13.09 3.63
CA THR A 100 -8.78 -12.74 2.20
C THR A 100 -7.96 -11.47 2.00
N ALA A 101 -8.18 -10.44 2.82
CA ALA A 101 -7.38 -9.21 2.81
C ALA A 101 -5.88 -9.53 3.00
N LEU A 102 -5.56 -10.41 3.96
CA LEU A 102 -4.20 -10.86 4.22
C LEU A 102 -3.61 -11.64 3.04
N LEU A 103 -4.35 -12.61 2.49
CA LEU A 103 -3.88 -13.42 1.35
C LEU A 103 -3.66 -12.60 0.08
N VAL A 104 -4.46 -11.55 -0.13
CA VAL A 104 -4.28 -10.60 -1.24
C VAL A 104 -3.07 -9.68 -0.99
N LEU A 105 -2.85 -9.26 0.26
CA LEU A 105 -1.71 -8.41 0.62
C LEU A 105 -0.37 -9.13 0.55
N LEU A 106 -0.31 -10.43 0.88
CA LEU A 106 0.94 -11.18 0.98
C LEU A 106 1.80 -11.15 -0.31
N PRO A 107 1.27 -11.47 -1.50
CA PRO A 107 2.03 -11.35 -2.76
C PRO A 107 2.55 -9.93 -3.00
N SER A 108 1.76 -8.92 -2.64
CA SER A 108 2.12 -7.52 -2.76
C SER A 108 3.27 -7.11 -1.85
N LEU A 109 3.37 -7.69 -0.64
CA LEU A 109 4.47 -7.44 0.27
C LEU A 109 5.79 -8.07 -0.21
N VAL A 110 5.75 -9.09 -1.06
CA VAL A 110 6.95 -9.71 -1.63
C VAL A 110 7.23 -9.23 -3.06
N PHE A 111 6.51 -8.22 -3.55
CA PHE A 111 6.69 -7.64 -4.88
C PHE A 111 7.76 -6.55 -4.88
N PHE A 112 8.60 -6.51 -5.92
CA PHE A 112 9.74 -5.58 -6.00
C PHE A 112 9.35 -4.10 -6.11
N GLY A 113 8.13 -3.79 -6.56
CA GLY A 113 7.70 -2.41 -6.86
C GLY A 113 7.24 -1.60 -5.64
N GLY A 114 7.73 -1.93 -4.45
CA GLY A 114 7.25 -1.48 -3.15
C GLY A 114 7.06 0.01 -2.90
N GLY A 115 7.92 0.84 -3.49
CA GLY A 115 7.94 2.28 -3.26
C GLY A 115 8.48 3.03 -4.47
N TRP A 116 7.64 3.94 -5.00
CA TRP A 116 7.99 4.99 -5.96
C TRP A 116 6.78 5.90 -6.20
N TYR A 117 6.92 7.19 -5.91
CA TYR A 117 5.88 8.22 -6.08
C TYR A 117 4.50 7.79 -5.55
N GLN A 118 4.44 7.40 -4.28
CA GLN A 118 3.19 7.04 -3.62
C GLN A 118 3.08 7.72 -2.25
N LEU A 119 1.86 8.16 -1.89
CA LEU A 119 1.58 8.72 -0.56
C LEU A 119 1.45 7.61 0.48
N GLY A 120 0.67 6.57 0.21
CA GLY A 120 0.56 5.38 1.07
C GLY A 120 1.15 4.15 0.39
N PHE A 121 0.99 2.98 0.99
CA PHE A 121 1.38 1.73 0.35
C PHE A 121 0.37 1.35 -0.75
N ARG A 122 0.69 1.60 -2.02
CA ARG A 122 -0.24 1.44 -3.15
C ARG A 122 -0.88 0.05 -3.23
N TYR A 123 -0.10 -1.01 -2.95
CA TYR A 123 -0.62 -2.37 -3.06
C TYR A 123 -1.56 -2.79 -1.91
N TRP A 124 -1.68 -1.97 -0.86
CA TRP A 124 -2.73 -2.16 0.15
C TRP A 124 -4.12 -1.97 -0.44
N LEU A 125 -4.26 -1.20 -1.53
CA LEU A 125 -5.55 -0.92 -2.17
C LEU A 125 -6.27 -2.18 -2.64
N ASP A 126 -5.53 -3.24 -3.00
CA ASP A 126 -6.10 -4.51 -3.43
C ASP A 126 -6.77 -5.27 -2.27
N ALA A 127 -6.29 -5.06 -1.04
CA ALA A 127 -6.83 -5.66 0.18
C ALA A 127 -7.97 -4.83 0.80
N LEU A 128 -8.13 -3.56 0.40
CA LEU A 128 -9.11 -2.65 0.98
C LEU A 128 -10.57 -3.15 0.91
N PRO A 129 -11.09 -3.68 -0.22
CA PRO A 129 -12.48 -4.14 -0.27
C PRO A 129 -12.81 -5.17 0.81
N PHE A 130 -11.85 -6.02 1.15
CA PHE A 130 -12.02 -7.08 2.13
C PHE A 130 -11.89 -6.56 3.57
N ILE A 131 -10.96 -5.65 3.85
CA ILE A 131 -10.84 -5.04 5.18
C ILE A 131 -12.01 -4.10 5.51
N MET A 132 -12.68 -3.55 4.49
CA MET A 132 -13.84 -2.67 4.69
C MET A 132 -15.03 -3.40 5.33
N LEU A 133 -15.14 -4.73 5.17
CA LEU A 133 -16.19 -5.52 5.82
C LEU A 133 -16.10 -5.49 7.36
N PRO A 134 -14.97 -5.86 8.00
CA PRO A 134 -14.83 -5.71 9.44
C PRO A 134 -14.86 -4.23 9.89
N VAL A 135 -14.37 -3.28 9.09
CA VAL A 135 -14.53 -1.83 9.39
C VAL A 135 -16.02 -1.46 9.50
N ALA A 136 -16.84 -1.85 8.51
CA ALA A 136 -18.27 -1.59 8.50
C ALA A 136 -18.98 -2.27 9.68
N SER A 137 -18.62 -3.52 10.00
CA SER A 137 -19.11 -4.20 11.20
C SER A 137 -18.74 -3.47 12.48
N GLY A 138 -17.53 -2.92 12.58
CA GLY A 138 -17.06 -2.16 13.74
C GLY A 138 -17.78 -0.82 13.90
N ALA A 139 -18.28 -0.26 12.79
CA ALA A 139 -19.06 0.98 12.73
C ALA A 139 -20.58 0.77 12.88
N ARG A 140 -21.07 -0.47 13.02
CA ARG A 140 -22.51 -0.80 12.92
C ARG A 140 -23.42 -0.07 13.93
N HIS A 141 -22.89 0.25 15.11
CA HIS A 141 -23.62 0.98 16.17
C HIS A 141 -23.29 2.48 16.18
N GLY A 142 -22.75 2.99 15.08
CA GLY A 142 -22.27 4.36 14.94
C GLY A 142 -20.77 4.51 15.14
N VAL A 143 -20.25 5.64 14.67
CA VAL A 143 -18.84 6.01 14.72
C VAL A 143 -18.66 7.07 15.82
N GLY A 144 -18.00 6.71 16.92
CA GLY A 144 -17.74 7.63 18.02
C GLY A 144 -16.87 8.83 17.60
N GLY A 145 -16.90 9.92 18.36
CA GLY A 145 -16.19 11.17 18.03
C GLY A 145 -14.69 10.97 17.76
N GLY A 146 -13.99 10.17 18.57
CA GLY A 146 -12.58 9.86 18.35
C GLY A 146 -12.30 9.15 17.02
N TRP A 147 -13.18 8.25 16.59
CA TRP A 147 -13.07 7.57 15.30
C TRP A 147 -13.34 8.50 14.13
N LYS A 148 -14.32 9.41 14.26
CA LYS A 148 -14.54 10.48 13.29
C LYS A 148 -13.31 11.38 13.17
N ALA A 149 -12.65 11.71 14.29
CA ALA A 149 -11.42 12.48 14.29
C ALA A 149 -10.28 11.75 13.56
N LEU A 150 -10.12 10.43 13.75
CA LEU A 150 -9.14 9.63 13.01
C LEU A 150 -9.44 9.59 11.51
N ILE A 151 -10.70 9.42 11.11
CA ILE A 151 -11.09 9.46 9.69
C ILE A 151 -10.80 10.84 9.09
N ALA A 152 -11.18 11.91 9.79
CA ALA A 152 -10.89 13.27 9.37
C ALA A 152 -9.37 13.54 9.27
N PHE A 153 -8.59 13.03 10.22
CA PHE A 153 -7.13 13.10 10.18
C PHE A 153 -6.55 12.41 8.94
N GLY A 154 -6.98 11.19 8.61
CA GLY A 154 -6.52 10.50 7.39
C GLY A 154 -6.90 11.25 6.10
N ALA A 155 -8.07 11.87 6.06
CA ALA A 155 -8.48 12.74 4.95
C ALA A 155 -7.59 13.98 4.85
N LEU A 156 -7.26 14.63 5.97
CA LEU A 156 -6.34 15.76 6.00
C LEU A 156 -4.92 15.37 5.57
N VAL A 157 -4.43 14.21 6.00
CA VAL A 157 -3.14 13.65 5.54
C VAL A 157 -3.17 13.42 4.03
N SER A 158 -4.28 12.93 3.47
CA SER A 158 -4.42 12.72 2.02
C SER A 158 -4.36 14.03 1.24
N VAL A 159 -5.04 15.07 1.72
CA VAL A 159 -5.00 16.43 1.14
C VAL A 159 -3.60 17.03 1.25
N TRP A 160 -2.97 16.93 2.43
CA TRP A 160 -1.61 17.38 2.67
C TRP A 160 -0.62 16.68 1.73
N GLY A 161 -0.70 15.36 1.61
CA GLY A 161 0.13 14.58 0.72
C GLY A 161 -0.01 15.03 -0.73
N MET A 162 -1.25 15.14 -1.22
CA MET A 162 -1.54 15.64 -2.57
C MET A 162 -0.92 17.02 -2.82
N TYR A 163 -1.10 17.95 -1.86
CA TYR A 163 -0.48 19.28 -1.93
C TYR A 163 1.05 19.20 -1.96
N SER A 164 1.67 18.36 -1.13
CA SER A 164 3.12 18.18 -1.11
C SER A 164 3.65 17.62 -2.42
N PHE A 165 3.02 16.58 -2.99
CA PHE A 165 3.41 16.00 -4.29
C PHE A 165 3.34 17.02 -5.44
N MET A 166 2.42 17.99 -5.38
CA MET A 166 2.26 19.01 -6.42
C MET A 166 3.24 20.19 -6.29
N ASN A 167 3.66 20.53 -5.07
CA ASN A 167 4.38 21.78 -4.80
C ASN A 167 5.82 21.58 -4.34
N VAL A 168 6.20 20.36 -3.92
CA VAL A 168 7.53 20.05 -3.41
C VAL A 168 8.16 18.97 -4.27
N PRO A 169 9.26 19.25 -4.99
CA PRO A 169 9.99 18.23 -5.73
C PRO A 169 10.43 17.12 -4.79
N ILE A 170 10.04 15.89 -5.11
CA ILE A 170 10.47 14.72 -4.36
C ILE A 170 11.84 14.32 -4.91
N PRO A 171 12.89 14.33 -4.07
CA PRO A 171 14.20 13.90 -4.51
C PRO A 171 14.11 12.42 -4.94
N PRO A 172 14.82 12.01 -5.99
CA PRO A 172 14.95 10.60 -6.28
C PRO A 172 15.54 9.89 -5.05
N PRO A 173 15.03 8.71 -4.67
CA PRO A 173 15.59 7.91 -3.60
C PRO A 173 17.04 7.57 -3.98
N GLN A 174 17.92 7.66 -2.98
CA GLN A 174 19.33 7.37 -3.10
C GLN A 174 19.59 5.87 -3.01
#